data_AF-A0AAU8SZ81-F1
#
_entry.id   AF-A0AAU8SZ81-F1
#
_cell.length_a   1.000
_cell.length_b   1.000
_cell.length_c   1.000
_cell.angle_alpha   90.00
_cell.angle_beta   90.00
_cell.angle_gamma   90.00
#
_symmetry.space_group_name_H-M   'P 1'
#
loop_
_entity.id
_entity.type
_entity.pdbx_description
1 polymer ?
#
loop_
_entity_poly.entity_id
_entity_poly.type
_entity_poly.pdbx_seq_one_letter_code
_entity_poly.pdbx_strand_id
1 'polypeptide(L)'
;MNNTQYYLASRKFAEAEPQLVRALLDEVGAVDRWARANIATVAAQLSPLVGLDTGTLEHALKRASYGVQPIDDATLAYQQQIADTFAALKLIPRKIDVAAARWQAA
;
A
#
# COMPACT_ATOMS: atom_id res chain seq x y z
N MET A 1 1.97 -2.81 -16.35
CA MET A 1 1.30 -3.47 -15.21
C MET A 1 1.45 -2.57 -14.00
N ASN A 2 0.34 -2.20 -13.36
CA ASN A 2 0.37 -1.38 -12.15
C ASN A 2 0.12 -2.29 -10.94
N ASN A 3 1.03 -2.34 -9.97
CA ASN A 3 0.86 -3.13 -8.76
C ASN A 3 0.82 -2.20 -7.55
N THR A 4 -0.35 -1.61 -7.33
CA THR A 4 -0.58 -0.64 -6.25
C THR A 4 -0.80 -1.37 -4.93
N GLN A 5 -0.02 -1.00 -3.92
CA GLN A 5 -0.22 -1.45 -2.53
C GLN A 5 -1.13 -0.47 -1.80
N TYR A 6 -1.96 -0.99 -0.88
CA TYR A 6 -2.95 -0.20 -0.14
C TYR A 6 -2.78 -0.38 1.36
N TYR A 7 -2.99 0.70 2.12
CA TYR A 7 -3.25 0.64 3.56
C TYR A 7 -4.76 0.53 3.77
N LEU A 8 -5.17 -0.38 4.66
CA LEU A 8 -6.58 -0.62 4.99
C LEU A 8 -6.79 -0.35 6.48
N ALA A 9 -7.92 0.28 6.79
CA ALA A 9 -8.37 0.50 8.15
C ALA A 9 -9.86 0.19 8.26
N SER A 10 -10.31 -0.15 9.47
CA SER A 10 -11.76 -0.20 9.72
C SER A 10 -12.37 1.19 9.56
N ARG A 11 -13.54 1.28 8.94
CA ARG A 11 -14.28 2.54 8.77
C ARG A 11 -14.45 3.29 10.11
N LYS A 12 -14.87 2.55 11.15
CA LYS A 12 -15.05 3.09 12.51
C LYS A 12 -13.79 3.79 13.03
N PHE A 13 -12.62 3.17 12.89
CA PHE A 13 -11.37 3.75 13.36
C PHE A 13 -10.97 4.98 12.52
N ALA A 14 -11.05 4.87 11.19
CA ALA A 14 -10.62 5.95 10.31
C ALA A 14 -11.51 7.20 10.41
N GLU A 15 -12.81 7.03 10.73
CA GLU A 15 -13.75 8.12 10.96
C GLU A 15 -13.64 8.70 12.37
N ALA A 16 -13.39 7.87 13.39
CA ALA A 16 -13.26 8.34 14.77
C ALA A 16 -11.91 9.04 15.04
N GLU A 17 -10.83 8.60 14.41
CA GLU A 17 -9.46 9.05 14.68
C GLU A 17 -8.74 9.60 13.43
N PRO A 18 -9.32 10.57 12.69
CA PRO A 18 -8.78 11.00 11.40
C PRO A 18 -7.40 11.67 11.52
N GLN A 19 -7.12 12.31 12.66
CA GLN A 19 -5.81 12.91 12.93
C GLN A 19 -4.74 11.84 13.17
N LEU A 20 -5.07 10.78 13.91
CA LEU A 20 -4.15 9.66 14.14
C LEU A 20 -3.86 8.92 12.84
N VAL A 21 -4.86 8.73 11.97
CA VAL A 21 -4.65 8.14 10.64
C VAL A 21 -3.70 8.99 9.81
N ARG A 22 -3.89 10.33 9.79
CA ARG A 22 -2.99 11.25 9.07
C ARG A 22 -1.56 11.17 9.62
N ALA A 23 -1.39 11.24 10.95
CA ALA A 23 -0.07 11.12 11.59
C ALA A 23 0.61 9.78 11.26
N LEU A 24 -0.12 8.66 11.28
CA LEU A 24 0.43 7.36 10.91
C LEU A 24 0.91 7.34 9.45
N LEU A 25 0.12 7.86 8.52
CA LEU A 25 0.49 7.90 7.09
C LEU A 25 1.69 8.83 6.84
N ASP A 26 1.79 9.94 7.57
CA ASP A 26 2.94 10.86 7.51
C ASP A 26 4.24 10.18 7.98
N GLU A 27 4.17 9.45 9.10
CA GLU A 27 5.31 8.69 9.64
C GLU A 27 5.73 7.55 8.71
N VAL A 28 4.77 6.79 8.18
CA VAL A 28 5.05 5.77 7.15
C VAL A 28 5.73 6.41 5.94
N GLY A 29 5.22 7.55 5.47
CA GLY A 29 5.82 8.29 4.37
C GLY A 29 7.25 8.77 4.69
N ALA A 30 7.53 9.16 5.93
CA ALA A 30 8.87 9.55 6.36
C ALA A 30 9.84 8.37 6.37
N VAL A 31 9.42 7.22 6.90
CA VAL A 31 10.20 5.98 6.90
C VAL A 31 10.48 5.52 5.46
N ASP A 32 9.49 5.55 4.57
CA ASP A 32 9.65 5.19 3.16
C ASP A 32 10.68 6.08 2.44
N ARG A 33 10.61 7.40 2.66
CA ARG A 33 11.58 8.34 2.08
C ARG A 33 13.00 8.04 2.58
N TRP A 34 13.15 7.77 3.87
CA TRP A 34 14.43 7.39 4.43
C TRP A 34 14.91 6.04 3.86
N ALA A 35 14.05 5.03 3.78
CA ALA A 35 14.38 3.71 3.27
C ALA A 35 14.85 3.76 1.82
N ARG A 36 14.17 4.56 0.98
CA ARG A 36 14.57 4.80 -0.42
C ARG A 36 15.97 5.41 -0.54
N ALA A 37 16.35 6.28 0.39
CA ALA A 37 17.67 6.90 0.42
C ALA A 37 18.75 6.00 1.04
N ASN A 38 18.37 4.94 1.77
CA ASN A 38 19.27 4.11 2.58
C ASN A 38 19.12 2.61 2.27
N ILE A 39 18.90 2.24 1.00
CA ILE A 39 18.53 0.87 0.59
C ILE A 39 19.51 -0.20 1.10
N ALA A 40 20.83 0.05 1.06
CA ALA A 40 21.83 -0.91 1.55
C ALA A 40 21.70 -1.16 3.07
N THR A 41 21.46 -0.10 3.85
CA THR A 41 21.20 -0.21 5.29
C THR A 41 19.92 -0.99 5.56
N VAL A 42 18.84 -0.68 4.83
CA VAL A 42 17.55 -1.39 4.94
C VAL A 42 17.73 -2.88 4.61
N ALA A 43 18.45 -3.20 3.54
CA ALA A 43 18.74 -4.58 3.17
C ALA A 43 19.47 -5.33 4.29
N ALA A 44 20.54 -4.74 4.84
CA ALA A 44 21.30 -5.35 5.93
C ALA A 44 20.44 -5.58 7.20
N GLN A 45 19.53 -4.65 7.51
CA GLN A 45 18.62 -4.78 8.65
C GLN A 45 17.55 -5.86 8.46
N LEU A 46 16.98 -5.95 7.26
CA LEU A 46 15.84 -6.82 6.98
C LEU A 46 16.24 -8.24 6.58
N SER A 47 17.42 -8.45 6.01
CA SER A 47 17.88 -9.75 5.52
C SER A 47 17.75 -10.90 6.52
N PRO A 48 18.13 -10.75 7.80
CA PRO A 48 17.95 -11.81 8.80
C PRO A 48 16.47 -12.14 9.08
N LEU A 49 15.57 -11.16 8.91
CA LEU A 49 14.15 -11.31 9.20
C LEU A 49 13.39 -11.98 8.06
N VAL A 50 13.80 -11.73 6.81
CA VAL A 50 13.12 -12.25 5.61
C VAL A 50 13.77 -13.52 5.05
N GLY A 51 14.95 -13.91 5.55
CA GLY A 51 15.66 -15.11 5.12
C GLY A 51 16.31 -15.02 3.73
N LEU A 52 16.57 -13.79 3.26
CA LEU A 52 17.27 -13.51 2.00
C LEU A 52 18.65 -12.91 2.30
N ASP A 53 19.66 -13.26 1.51
CA ASP A 53 20.96 -12.60 1.61
C ASP A 53 20.84 -11.10 1.29
N THR A 54 21.75 -10.30 1.86
CA THR A 54 21.73 -8.84 1.76
C THR A 54 21.74 -8.36 0.32
N GLY A 55 22.54 -8.97 -0.56
CA GLY A 55 22.63 -8.58 -1.95
C GLY A 55 21.31 -8.79 -2.69
N THR A 56 20.71 -9.97 -2.54
CA THR A 56 19.40 -10.30 -3.13
C THR A 56 18.31 -9.35 -2.65
N LEU A 57 18.25 -9.06 -1.35
CA LEU A 57 17.25 -8.16 -0.80
C LEU A 57 17.48 -6.71 -1.26
N GLU A 58 18.74 -6.25 -1.30
CA GLU A 58 19.08 -4.93 -1.83
C GLU A 58 18.62 -4.76 -3.28
N HIS A 59 18.84 -5.79 -4.11
CA HIS A 59 18.35 -5.80 -5.50
C HIS A 59 16.82 -5.71 -5.59
N ALA A 60 16.09 -6.38 -4.69
CA ALA A 60 14.63 -6.29 -4.65
C ALA A 60 14.16 -4.90 -4.21
N LEU A 61 14.76 -4.34 -3.15
CA LEU A 61 14.44 -3.01 -2.63
C LEU A 61 14.73 -1.90 -3.65
N LYS A 62 15.78 -2.01 -4.45
CA LYS A 62 16.04 -1.08 -5.58
C LYS A 62 14.93 -1.06 -6.64
N ARG A 63 14.17 -2.14 -6.79
CA ARG A 63 13.02 -2.22 -7.71
C ARG A 63 11.70 -1.85 -7.04
N ALA A 64 11.66 -1.72 -5.72
CA ALA A 64 10.45 -1.38 -5.00
C ALA A 64 10.02 0.05 -5.32
N SER A 65 8.70 0.27 -5.21
CA SER A 65 8.14 1.62 -5.17
C SER A 65 8.09 2.08 -3.71
N TYR A 66 8.24 3.38 -3.49
CA TYR A 66 8.29 3.98 -2.16
C TYR A 66 7.36 5.19 -2.11
N GLY A 67 6.82 5.46 -0.92
CA GLY A 67 6.02 6.63 -0.64
C GLY A 67 4.54 6.32 -0.58
N VAL A 68 3.88 6.99 0.35
CA VAL A 68 2.43 6.94 0.54
C VAL A 68 1.78 8.04 -0.30
N GLN A 69 0.70 7.70 -1.00
CA GLN A 69 -0.05 8.65 -1.83
C GLN A 69 -1.54 8.60 -1.47
N PRO A 70 -2.26 9.74 -1.55
CA PRO A 70 -3.71 9.74 -1.48
C PRO A 70 -4.33 8.91 -2.60
N ILE A 71 -5.47 8.27 -2.32
CA ILE A 71 -6.25 7.55 -3.32
C ILE A 71 -7.01 8.57 -4.20
N ASP A 72 -6.74 8.52 -5.50
CA ASP A 72 -7.42 9.30 -6.53
C ASP A 72 -8.43 8.46 -7.34
N ASP A 73 -9.16 9.12 -8.22
CA ASP A 73 -10.22 8.49 -9.01
C ASP A 73 -9.65 7.48 -10.03
N ALA A 74 -8.43 7.71 -10.53
CA ALA A 74 -7.75 6.79 -11.42
C ALA A 74 -7.38 5.47 -10.71
N THR A 75 -6.90 5.56 -9.48
CA THR A 75 -6.58 4.41 -8.63
C THR A 75 -7.83 3.59 -8.33
N LEU A 76 -8.94 4.25 -7.98
CA LEU A 76 -10.22 3.58 -7.74
C LEU A 76 -10.75 2.90 -8.99
N ALA A 77 -10.69 3.57 -10.15
CA ALA A 77 -11.12 2.99 -11.42
C ALA A 77 -10.31 1.73 -11.77
N TYR A 78 -8.98 1.78 -11.58
CA TYR A 78 -8.12 0.61 -11.80
C TYR A 78 -8.47 -0.55 -10.87
N GLN A 79 -8.66 -0.28 -9.57
CA GLN A 79 -9.02 -1.31 -8.61
C GLN A 79 -10.44 -1.89 -8.87
N GLN A 80 -11.37 -1.08 -9.35
CA GLN A 80 -12.69 -1.53 -9.79
C GLN A 80 -12.59 -2.49 -10.98
N GLN A 81 -11.73 -2.21 -11.97
CA GLN A 81 -11.50 -3.12 -13.10
C GLN A 81 -10.98 -4.50 -12.65
N ILE A 82 -10.11 -4.53 -11.63
CA ILE A 82 -9.65 -5.78 -11.03
C ILE A 82 -10.81 -6.50 -10.35
N ALA A 83 -11.60 -5.81 -9.52
CA ALA A 83 -12.75 -6.39 -8.83
C ALA A 83 -13.79 -6.96 -9.80
N ASP A 84 -14.08 -6.24 -10.89
CA ASP A 84 -15.00 -6.68 -11.94
C ASP A 84 -14.49 -7.93 -12.65
N THR A 85 -13.19 -7.97 -12.96
CA THR A 85 -12.53 -9.15 -13.55
C THR A 85 -12.66 -10.37 -12.64
N PHE A 86 -12.40 -10.20 -11.34
CA PHE A 86 -12.53 -11.28 -10.36
C PHE A 86 -13.97 -11.78 -10.24
N ALA A 87 -14.95 -10.89 -10.28
CA ALA A 87 -16.37 -11.27 -10.26
C ALA A 87 -16.77 -12.02 -11.55
N ALA A 88 -16.33 -11.55 -12.72
CA ALA A 88 -16.59 -12.19 -14.02
C ALA A 88 -16.00 -13.60 -14.10
N LEU A 89 -14.78 -13.78 -13.56
CA LEU A 89 -14.11 -15.08 -13.44
C LEU A 89 -14.62 -15.94 -12.27
N LYS A 90 -15.58 -15.44 -11.48
CA LYS A 90 -16.14 -16.11 -10.29
C LYS A 90 -15.10 -16.44 -9.21
N LEU A 91 -14.01 -15.66 -9.13
CA LEU A 91 -13.01 -15.74 -8.06
C LEU A 91 -13.50 -15.07 -6.76
N ILE A 92 -14.50 -14.19 -6.87
CA ILE A 92 -15.24 -13.62 -5.74
C ILE A 92 -16.73 -13.87 -5.92
N PRO A 93 -17.50 -14.03 -4.82
CA PRO A 93 -18.89 -14.49 -4.91
C PRO A 93 -19.87 -13.41 -5.42
N ARG A 94 -19.49 -12.13 -5.37
CA ARG A 94 -20.35 -10.99 -5.74
C ARG A 94 -19.50 -9.84 -6.30
N LYS A 95 -20.12 -8.99 -7.11
CA LYS A 95 -19.56 -7.69 -7.49
C LYS A 95 -19.37 -6.79 -6.27
N ILE A 96 -18.32 -5.98 -6.29
CA ILE A 96 -17.96 -5.06 -5.22
C ILE A 96 -17.92 -3.66 -5.82
N ASP A 97 -18.44 -2.67 -5.09
CA ASP A 97 -18.19 -1.25 -5.34
C ASP A 97 -16.95 -0.83 -4.54
N VAL A 98 -15.84 -0.60 -5.23
CA VAL A 98 -14.57 -0.21 -4.59
C VAL A 98 -14.62 1.21 -4.06
N ALA A 99 -15.34 2.12 -4.73
CA ALA A 99 -15.44 3.52 -4.30
C ALA A 99 -16.17 3.65 -2.95
N ALA A 100 -17.10 2.74 -2.65
CA ALA A 100 -17.75 2.66 -1.33
C ALA A 100 -16.78 2.38 -0.17
N ALA A 101 -15.57 1.87 -0.44
CA ALA A 101 -14.54 1.66 0.58
C ALA A 101 -13.60 2.87 0.76
N ARG A 102 -13.72 3.92 -0.07
CA ARG A 102 -12.89 5.13 0.04
C ARG A 102 -13.09 5.77 1.42
N TRP A 103 -11.98 5.99 2.12
CA TRP A 103 -11.99 6.89 3.27
C TRP A 103 -12.03 8.34 2.77
N GLN A 104 -13.07 9.06 3.16
CA GLN A 104 -13.18 10.49 2.92
C GLN A 104 -12.68 11.18 4.18
N ALA A 105 -11.42 11.61 4.16
CA ALA A 105 -10.87 12.36 5.27
C ALA A 105 -11.59 13.72 5.32
N ALA A 106 -12.43 13.95 6.33
CA ALA A 106 -13.05 15.24 6.59
C ALA A 106 -12.00 16.33 6.86
#